data_AF-A0A7S3W2B2-F1
#
_entry.id   AF-A0A7S3W2B2-F1
#
_cell.length_a   1.000
_cell.length_b   1.000
_cell.length_c   1.000
_cell.angle_alpha   90.00
_cell.angle_beta   90.00
_cell.angle_gamma   90.00
#
_symmetry.space_group_name_H-M   'P 1'
#
loop_
_entity.id
_entity.type
_entity.pdbx_description
1 polymer ?
#
loop_
_entity_poly.entity_id
_entity_poly.type
_entity_poly.pdbx_seq_one_letter_code
_entity_poly.pdbx_strand_id
1 'polypeptide(L)'
;KRKYRDRVHLLLGNREINKIRWTAELEDREMNNDRLADVPAAYWVPEKNRRTPKQYLQELAANKAHKELKDVTDAEIHALNTKPNRLKYTLKCDMGSETDFEFRRQELALLQGRAEADVSDDEVVDSYEQSLQPGGWLREYLL
;
A
#
# COMPACT_ATOMS: atom_id res chain seq x y z
N LYS A 1 5.57 19.72 15.57
CA LYS A 1 4.77 20.85 15.04
C LYS A 1 3.83 21.49 16.07
N ARG A 2 2.88 20.77 16.69
CA ARG A 2 1.87 21.35 17.61
C ARG A 2 2.45 22.24 18.73
N LYS A 3 3.55 21.82 19.38
CA LYS A 3 4.23 22.58 20.44
C LYS A 3 4.94 23.85 19.96
N TYR A 4 5.41 23.87 18.71
CA TYR A 4 6.25 24.95 18.15
C TYR A 4 5.83 25.26 16.72
N ARG A 5 4.65 25.88 16.56
CA ARG A 5 4.07 26.12 15.24
C ARG A 5 4.94 27.01 14.35
N ASP A 6 5.52 28.09 14.88
CA ASP A 6 6.26 29.06 14.03
C ASP A 6 7.73 28.70 13.82
N ARG A 7 8.20 27.59 14.41
CA ARG A 7 9.61 27.15 14.32
C ARG A 7 9.80 25.83 13.59
N VAL A 8 8.72 25.07 13.39
CA VAL A 8 8.77 23.78 12.71
C VAL A 8 7.91 23.86 11.47
N HIS A 9 8.54 23.64 10.32
CA HIS A 9 7.89 23.56 9.02
C HIS A 9 8.03 22.13 8.51
N LEU A 10 6.92 21.55 8.05
CA LEU A 10 6.91 20.21 7.46
C LEU A 10 6.85 20.38 5.95
N LEU A 11 7.80 19.77 5.25
CA LEU A 11 7.77 19.66 3.80
C LEU A 11 7.33 18.24 3.47
N LEU A 12 6.25 18.12 2.71
CA LEU A 12 5.75 16.83 2.27
C LEU A 12 6.41 16.50 0.95
N GLY A 13 7.21 15.43 0.97
CA GLY A 13 7.86 14.92 -0.22
C GLY A 13 6.88 14.19 -1.13
N ASN A 14 7.36 13.85 -2.32
CA ASN A 14 6.60 13.06 -3.31
C ASN A 14 6.04 11.77 -2.70
N ARG A 15 6.81 11.11 -1.83
CA ARG A 15 6.40 9.86 -1.19
C ARG A 15 5.18 10.03 -0.30
N GLU A 16 5.12 11.08 0.51
CA GLU A 16 3.98 11.36 1.38
C GLU A 16 2.76 11.81 0.60
N ILE A 17 2.94 12.64 -0.44
CA ILE A 17 1.84 13.11 -1.29
C ILE A 17 1.22 11.96 -2.10
N ASN A 18 2.04 11.04 -2.60
CA ASN A 18 1.57 9.86 -3.33
C ASN A 18 0.62 8.97 -2.52
N LYS A 19 0.64 9.06 -1.18
CA LYS A 19 -0.28 8.31 -0.31
C LYS A 19 -1.73 8.73 -0.51
N ILE A 20 -2.01 9.96 -0.97
CA ILE A 20 -3.38 10.41 -1.28
C ILE A 20 -4.08 9.47 -2.25
N ARG A 21 -3.34 8.87 -3.19
CA ARG A 21 -3.86 7.94 -4.20
C ARG A 21 -4.63 6.77 -3.59
N TRP A 22 -4.25 6.33 -2.39
CA TRP A 22 -4.91 5.20 -1.72
C TRP A 22 -6.37 5.47 -1.36
N THR A 23 -6.78 6.73 -1.23
CA THR A 23 -8.20 7.08 -1.05
C THR A 23 -9.07 6.66 -2.24
N ALA A 24 -8.47 6.51 -3.43
CA ALA A 24 -9.13 5.95 -4.60
C ALA A 24 -8.71 4.49 -4.81
N GLU A 25 -7.41 4.20 -4.87
CA GLU A 25 -6.88 2.88 -5.28
C GLU A 25 -7.23 1.72 -4.34
N LEU A 26 -7.58 1.99 -3.07
CA LEU A 26 -8.00 0.98 -2.09
C LEU A 26 -9.51 1.01 -1.78
N GLU A 27 -10.29 1.80 -2.51
CA GLU A 27 -11.75 1.83 -2.36
C GLU A 27 -12.35 0.49 -2.82
N ASP A 28 -13.39 -0.01 -2.12
CA ASP A 28 -13.94 -1.35 -2.36
C ASP A 28 -14.36 -1.59 -3.82
N ARG A 29 -14.84 -0.54 -4.52
CA ARG A 29 -15.19 -0.62 -5.95
C ARG A 29 -13.98 -0.81 -6.87
N GLU A 30 -12.80 -0.33 -6.48
CA GLU A 30 -11.53 -0.49 -7.21
C GLU A 30 -10.89 -1.85 -6.89
N MET A 31 -11.24 -2.43 -5.74
CA MET A 31 -10.80 -3.76 -5.31
C MET A 31 -11.52 -4.91 -6.03
N ASN A 32 -12.51 -4.63 -6.88
CA ASN A 32 -13.21 -5.66 -7.64
C ASN A 32 -12.25 -6.40 -8.62
N ASN A 33 -12.29 -7.72 -8.60
CA ASN A 33 -11.51 -8.61 -9.46
C ASN A 33 -11.70 -8.33 -10.96
N ASP A 34 -12.91 -7.95 -11.39
CA ASP A 34 -13.19 -7.65 -12.79
C ASP A 34 -12.35 -6.47 -13.31
N ARG A 35 -11.96 -5.56 -12.42
CA ARG A 35 -11.17 -4.37 -12.75
C ARG A 35 -9.67 -4.61 -12.67
N LEU A 36 -9.23 -5.70 -12.03
CA LEU A 36 -7.83 -5.97 -11.77
C LEU A 36 -6.99 -6.04 -13.07
N ALA A 37 -7.58 -6.55 -14.15
CA ALA A 37 -6.95 -6.62 -15.46
C ALA A 37 -6.78 -5.25 -16.14
N ASP A 38 -7.64 -4.29 -15.80
CA ASP A 38 -7.66 -2.96 -16.40
C ASP A 38 -6.76 -1.95 -15.67
N VAL A 39 -6.27 -2.28 -14.47
CA VAL A 39 -5.40 -1.37 -13.70
C VAL A 39 -4.00 -1.31 -14.35
N PRO A 40 -3.59 -0.14 -14.89
CA PRO A 40 -2.29 -0.01 -15.53
C PRO A 40 -1.16 0.01 -14.49
N ALA A 41 0.05 -0.30 -14.94
CA ALA A 41 1.26 -0.05 -14.16
C ALA A 41 1.56 1.46 -14.09
N ALA A 42 2.27 1.90 -13.05
CA ALA A 42 2.74 3.27 -12.93
C ALA A 42 3.58 3.71 -14.14
N TYR A 43 3.14 4.75 -14.85
CA TYR A 43 3.78 5.23 -16.08
C TYR A 43 5.17 5.85 -15.84
N TRP A 44 5.45 6.35 -14.63
CA TRP A 44 6.75 6.93 -14.28
C TRP A 44 7.83 5.87 -13.97
N VAL A 45 7.44 4.61 -13.79
CA VAL A 45 8.39 3.50 -13.59
C VAL A 45 8.98 3.11 -14.96
N PRO A 46 10.31 2.86 -15.07
CA PRO A 46 10.91 2.40 -16.32
C PRO A 46 10.25 1.13 -16.83
N GLU A 47 10.01 1.04 -18.14
CA GLU A 47 9.22 -0.03 -18.78
C GLU A 47 9.64 -1.45 -18.36
N LYS A 48 10.94 -1.72 -18.34
CA LYS A 48 11.51 -3.02 -17.90
C LYS A 48 11.13 -3.44 -16.47
N ASN A 49 10.84 -2.47 -15.61
CA ASN A 49 10.52 -2.67 -14.19
C ASN A 49 9.01 -2.51 -13.90
N ARG A 50 8.21 -2.12 -14.90
CA ARG A 50 6.77 -1.93 -14.70
C ARG A 50 6.12 -3.26 -14.36
N ARG A 51 5.21 -3.20 -13.39
CA ARG A 51 4.34 -4.29 -12.98
C ARG A 51 2.94 -3.76 -12.77
N THR A 52 1.95 -4.43 -13.34
CA THR A 52 0.55 -4.18 -13.00
C THR A 52 0.21 -4.87 -11.68
N PRO A 53 -0.88 -4.49 -11.00
CA PRO A 53 -1.33 -5.21 -9.82
C PRO A 53 -1.62 -6.69 -10.13
N LYS A 54 -2.21 -7.01 -11.29
CA LYS A 54 -2.44 -8.40 -11.71
C LYS A 54 -1.14 -9.21 -11.78
N GLN A 55 -0.11 -8.65 -12.43
CA GLN A 55 1.21 -9.30 -12.55
C GLN A 55 1.84 -9.52 -11.18
N TYR A 56 1.81 -8.51 -10.31
CA TYR A 56 2.33 -8.62 -8.95
C TYR A 56 1.63 -9.72 -8.14
N LEU A 57 0.30 -9.78 -8.20
CA LEU A 57 -0.48 -10.81 -7.50
C LEU A 57 -0.25 -12.21 -8.08
N GLN A 58 -0.04 -12.32 -9.39
CA GLN A 58 0.33 -13.57 -10.05
C GLN A 58 1.72 -14.05 -9.60
N GLU A 59 2.72 -13.17 -9.53
CA GLU A 59 4.05 -13.46 -8.99
C GLU A 59 3.96 -13.90 -7.52
N LEU A 60 3.13 -13.23 -6.72
CA LEU A 60 2.90 -13.59 -5.32
C LEU A 60 2.26 -14.99 -5.19
N ALA A 61 1.25 -15.30 -6.01
CA ALA A 61 0.61 -16.61 -6.03
C ALA A 61 1.58 -17.72 -6.45
N ALA A 62 2.34 -17.51 -7.52
CA ALA A 62 3.37 -18.43 -7.99
C ALA A 62 4.41 -18.74 -6.90
N ASN A 63 4.92 -17.71 -6.24
CA ASN A 63 5.89 -17.85 -5.16
C ASN A 63 5.32 -18.61 -3.97
N LYS A 64 4.09 -18.30 -3.55
CA LYS A 64 3.41 -18.95 -2.40
C LYS A 64 3.11 -20.42 -2.67
N ALA A 65 2.77 -20.76 -3.92
CA ALA A 65 2.44 -22.12 -4.34
C ALA A 65 3.64 -22.89 -4.91
N HIS A 66 4.84 -22.28 -4.97
CA HIS A 66 6.05 -22.83 -5.57
C HIS A 66 5.83 -23.39 -6.99
N LYS A 67 5.19 -22.60 -7.86
CA LYS A 67 4.88 -22.99 -9.24
C LYS A 67 5.21 -21.90 -10.25
N GLU A 68 5.25 -22.28 -11.53
CA GLU A 68 5.50 -21.36 -12.63
C GLU A 68 4.32 -20.37 -12.79
N LEU A 69 4.62 -19.16 -13.27
CA LEU A 69 3.62 -18.10 -13.48
C LEU A 69 2.45 -18.54 -14.37
N LYS A 70 2.73 -19.35 -15.39
CA LYS A 70 1.74 -19.88 -16.33
C LYS A 70 0.74 -20.84 -15.70
N ASP A 71 1.08 -21.43 -14.55
CA ASP A 71 0.26 -22.42 -13.84
C ASP A 71 -0.56 -21.77 -12.71
N VAL A 72 -0.46 -20.45 -12.54
CA VAL A 72 -1.31 -19.65 -11.63
C VAL A 72 -2.68 -19.43 -12.25
N THR A 73 -3.73 -19.78 -11.50
CA THR A 73 -5.12 -19.58 -11.91
C THR A 73 -5.62 -18.18 -11.52
N ASP A 74 -6.62 -17.67 -12.22
CA ASP A 74 -7.27 -16.39 -11.85
C ASP A 74 -7.88 -16.46 -10.44
N ALA A 75 -8.38 -17.62 -10.01
CA ALA A 75 -8.91 -17.80 -8.65
C ALA A 75 -7.84 -17.55 -7.57
N GLU A 76 -6.60 -17.98 -7.80
CA GLU A 76 -5.49 -17.74 -6.87
C GLU A 76 -5.06 -16.27 -6.86
N ILE A 77 -5.07 -15.62 -8.03
CA ILE A 77 -4.82 -14.18 -8.13
C ILE A 77 -5.90 -13.40 -7.36
N HIS A 78 -7.18 -13.74 -7.58
CA HIS A 78 -8.31 -13.10 -6.93
C HIS A 78 -8.30 -13.30 -5.40
N ALA A 79 -7.91 -14.48 -4.92
CA ALA A 79 -7.76 -14.75 -3.49
C ALA A 79 -6.68 -13.86 -2.82
N LEU A 80 -5.72 -13.36 -3.60
CA LEU A 80 -4.68 -12.45 -3.12
C LEU A 80 -4.98 -10.98 -3.39
N ASN A 81 -6.08 -10.65 -4.07
CA ASN A 81 -6.49 -9.27 -4.34
C ASN A 81 -7.11 -8.62 -3.09
N THR A 82 -6.28 -8.40 -2.08
CA THR A 82 -6.64 -7.80 -0.79
C THR A 82 -6.03 -6.41 -0.64
N LYS A 83 -6.63 -5.53 0.17
CA LYS A 83 -6.08 -4.19 0.42
C LYS A 83 -4.62 -4.23 0.89
N PRO A 84 -4.20 -5.13 1.82
CA PRO A 84 -2.79 -5.25 2.20
C PRO A 84 -1.86 -5.55 1.01
N ASN A 85 -2.24 -6.48 0.13
CA ASN A 85 -1.41 -6.84 -1.02
C ASN A 85 -1.37 -5.72 -2.07
N ARG A 86 -2.48 -5.00 -2.27
CA ARG A 86 -2.53 -3.82 -3.13
C ARG A 86 -1.67 -2.68 -2.59
N LEU A 87 -1.70 -2.46 -1.28
CA LEU A 87 -0.84 -1.47 -0.65
C LEU A 87 0.66 -1.86 -0.74
N LYS A 88 1.01 -3.12 -0.47
CA LYS A 88 2.37 -3.66 -0.65
C LYS A 88 2.85 -3.52 -2.10
N TYR A 89 1.98 -3.79 -3.07
CA TYR A 89 2.23 -3.52 -4.49
C TYR A 89 2.58 -2.05 -4.72
N THR A 90 1.73 -1.11 -4.30
CA THR A 90 1.96 0.32 -4.53
C THR A 90 3.27 0.79 -3.91
N LEU A 91 3.53 0.38 -2.66
CA LEU A 91 4.76 0.71 -1.94
C LEU A 91 5.99 0.17 -2.68
N LYS A 92 5.97 -1.08 -3.12
CA LYS A 92 7.10 -1.71 -3.81
C LYS A 92 7.29 -1.23 -5.24
N CYS A 93 6.25 -1.36 -6.06
CA CYS A 93 6.32 -1.22 -7.51
C CYS A 93 6.22 0.23 -7.99
N ASP A 94 5.47 1.08 -7.29
CA ASP A 94 5.23 2.45 -7.74
C ASP A 94 6.07 3.49 -6.98
N MET A 95 6.34 3.22 -5.70
CA MET A 95 6.94 4.18 -4.76
C MET A 95 8.39 3.85 -4.36
N GLY A 96 8.87 2.63 -4.64
CA GLY A 96 10.23 2.20 -4.29
C GLY A 96 10.48 2.09 -2.79
N SER A 97 9.44 1.82 -2.00
CA SER A 97 9.44 1.79 -0.54
C SER A 97 8.88 0.47 0.01
N GLU A 98 9.40 -0.67 -0.48
CA GLU A 98 8.83 -2.00 -0.19
C GLU A 98 8.81 -2.38 1.30
N THR A 99 9.71 -1.80 2.10
CA THR A 99 9.81 -2.06 3.55
C THR A 99 8.88 -1.19 4.40
N ASP A 100 8.27 -0.14 3.84
CA ASP A 100 7.43 0.80 4.59
C ASP A 100 6.20 0.14 5.24
N PHE A 101 5.70 -0.97 4.67
CA PHE A 101 4.59 -1.72 5.27
C PHE A 101 5.00 -2.33 6.60
N GLU A 102 6.14 -3.02 6.64
CA GLU A 102 6.63 -3.69 7.86
C GLU A 102 7.21 -2.67 8.86
N PHE A 103 7.84 -1.59 8.40
CA PHE A 103 8.21 -0.49 9.30
C PHE A 103 6.99 0.15 9.97
N ARG A 104 5.88 0.29 9.25
CA ARG A 104 4.64 0.78 9.86
C ARG A 104 4.08 -0.22 10.87
N ARG A 105 4.18 -1.52 10.61
CA ARG A 105 3.81 -2.55 11.60
C ARG A 105 4.61 -2.41 12.89
N GLN A 106 5.93 -2.28 12.78
CA GLN A 106 6.83 -2.08 13.92
C GLN A 106 6.51 -0.80 14.68
N GLU A 107 6.24 0.29 13.97
CA GLU A 107 5.83 1.56 14.58
C GLU A 107 4.52 1.44 15.37
N LEU A 108 3.50 0.79 14.79
CA LEU A 108 2.22 0.56 15.47
C LEU A 108 2.39 -0.29 16.73
N ALA A 109 3.19 -1.36 16.65
CA ALA A 109 3.51 -2.21 17.79
C ALA A 109 4.15 -1.41 18.94
N LEU A 110 5.15 -0.57 18.61
CA LEU A 110 5.84 0.29 19.57
C LEU A 110 4.90 1.32 20.21
N LEU A 111 4.06 1.97 19.41
CA LEU A 111 3.09 2.97 19.90
C LEU A 111 2.04 2.37 20.83
N GLN A 112 1.68 1.11 20.62
CA GLN A 112 0.66 0.40 21.38
C GLN A 112 1.24 -0.46 22.52
N GLY A 113 2.57 -0.57 22.63
CA GLY A 113 3.24 -1.34 23.67
C GLY A 113 3.00 -2.85 23.57
N ARG A 114 2.90 -3.40 22.36
CA ARG A 114 2.65 -4.84 22.10
C ARG A 114 3.63 -5.43 21.10
N ALA A 115 3.60 -6.75 20.90
CA ALA A 115 4.52 -7.41 19.96
C ALA A 115 4.15 -7.11 18.50
N GLU A 116 5.16 -7.08 17.63
CA GLU A 116 4.96 -6.87 16.18
C GLU A 116 4.05 -7.94 15.56
N ALA A 117 4.19 -9.19 16.01
CA ALA A 117 3.38 -10.32 15.53
C ALA A 117 1.88 -10.18 15.85
N ASP A 118 1.52 -9.31 16.81
CA ASP A 118 0.12 -9.08 17.15
C ASP A 118 -0.53 -8.07 16.19
N VAL A 119 0.26 -7.24 15.48
CA VAL A 119 -0.26 -6.21 14.57
C VAL A 119 -0.64 -6.87 13.26
N SER A 120 -1.93 -6.85 12.91
CA SER A 120 -2.42 -7.43 11.66
C SER A 120 -2.10 -6.57 10.43
N ASP A 121 -2.15 -7.18 9.25
CA ASP A 121 -2.02 -6.47 7.98
C ASP A 121 -3.14 -5.42 7.80
N ASP A 122 -4.36 -5.72 8.27
CA ASP A 122 -5.50 -4.80 8.18
C ASP A 122 -5.28 -3.58 9.07
N GLU A 123 -4.70 -3.74 10.27
CA GLU A 123 -4.34 -2.58 11.11
C GLU A 123 -3.30 -1.67 10.46
N VAL A 124 -2.36 -2.24 9.70
CA VAL A 124 -1.39 -1.44 8.95
C VAL A 124 -2.11 -0.64 7.86
N VAL A 125 -2.98 -1.28 7.08
CA VAL A 125 -3.79 -0.63 6.04
C VAL A 125 -4.66 0.48 6.64
N ASP A 126 -5.40 0.18 7.71
CA ASP A 126 -6.26 1.13 8.41
C ASP A 126 -5.46 2.36 8.86
N SER A 127 -4.24 2.17 9.34
CA SER A 127 -3.39 3.28 9.79
C SER A 127 -3.01 4.24 8.64
N TYR A 128 -2.88 3.72 7.43
CA TYR A 128 -2.63 4.51 6.23
C TYR A 128 -3.91 5.20 5.74
N GLU A 129 -5.03 4.49 5.70
CA GLU A 129 -6.32 5.06 5.30
C GLU A 129 -6.75 6.18 6.28
N GLN A 130 -6.67 5.94 7.59
CA GLN A 130 -7.00 6.92 8.64
C GLN A 130 -6.14 8.18 8.57
N SER A 131 -4.88 8.08 8.12
CA SER A 131 -4.02 9.25 7.95
C SER A 131 -4.57 10.25 6.91
N LEU A 132 -5.39 9.76 5.96
CA LEU A 132 -5.97 10.52 4.85
C LEU A 132 -7.42 10.95 5.11
N GLN A 133 -8.09 10.35 6.09
CA GLN A 133 -9.46 10.72 6.49
C GLN A 133 -9.51 12.08 7.21
N PRO A 134 -10.69 12.71 7.35
CA PRO A 134 -10.86 13.88 8.21
C PRO A 134 -10.33 13.62 9.64
N GLY A 135 -9.45 14.50 10.13
CA GLY A 135 -8.75 14.34 11.41
C GLY A 135 -7.46 13.49 11.34
N GLY A 136 -7.18 12.89 10.19
CA GLY A 136 -5.89 12.25 9.90
C GLY A 136 -4.79 13.29 9.73
N TRP A 137 -3.58 12.99 10.21
CA TRP A 137 -2.49 13.96 10.19
C TRP A 137 -2.12 14.42 8.77
N LEU A 138 -2.13 13.51 7.79
CA LEU A 138 -1.75 13.86 6.42
C LEU A 138 -2.81 14.78 5.80
N ARG A 139 -4.09 14.53 6.09
CA ARG A 139 -5.21 15.43 5.76
C ARG A 139 -5.03 16.81 6.40
N GLU A 140 -4.72 16.87 7.70
CA GLU A 140 -4.54 18.13 8.46
C GLU A 140 -3.43 19.04 7.91
N TYR A 141 -2.41 18.47 7.27
CA TYR A 141 -1.25 19.23 6.76
C TYR A 141 -1.20 19.39 5.23
N LEU A 142 -2.06 18.69 4.48
CA LEU A 142 -2.13 18.82 3.01
C LEU A 142 -3.29 19.68 2.50
N LEU A 143 -4.41 19.73 3.23
CA LEU A 143 -5.70 20.24 2.74
C LEU A 143 -6.36 21.15 3.78
#